data_AF-A0A1M6D4G8-F1
#
_entry.id   AF-A0A1M6D4G8-F1
#
_cell.length_a   1.000
_cell.length_b   1.000
_cell.length_c   1.000
_cell.angle_alpha   90.00
_cell.angle_beta   90.00
_cell.angle_gamma   90.00
#
_symmetry.space_group_name_H-M   'P 1'
#
loop_
_entity.id
_entity.type
_entity.pdbx_description
1 polymer ?
#
loop_
_entity_poly.entity_id
_entity_poly.type
_entity_poly.pdbx_seq_one_letter_code
_entity_poly.pdbx_strand_id
1 'polypeptide(L)'
;MKDIYSFISELCDKEAYQFIKKDKLELFLQRIHIGSDDEKKSTSNLSKEDILYLNSNNTKLLELKQEYKNCKNGIIDHSLWKEEYTEKEIDFQSFRADSGYIWQIRDMNFDINYLLTWYYIKSIDKLNLLDKLTEDDAFSPYTVKVKDDKLITRDLLDSILEIYFLENNLGIYDWEELNILDIGAGYGRLAYRLSQALPKVGQILCVDAVPESTFLSEFYIRYRKAEEKVKVIPLPEIEEVLKNKQIDIAINVHSFSECTFSSVSAWIALIKKYKVKYLMIIPNACPASNGGTKILSYEKDGTYRDLELLFANEGYELICKEPKFNIELAQKFGISSSYNYLFKLSNI
;
A
#
# COMPACT_ATOMS: atom_id res chain seq x y z
N MET A 1 2.05 -23.26 24.81
CA MET A 1 2.08 -23.02 23.36
C MET A 1 1.02 -23.90 22.72
N LYS A 2 -0.15 -23.35 22.38
CA LYS A 2 -1.00 -23.98 21.35
C LYS A 2 -0.19 -23.91 20.06
N ASP A 3 0.10 -25.08 19.51
CA ASP A 3 1.08 -25.28 18.46
C ASP A 3 0.60 -24.66 17.14
N ILE A 4 1.51 -24.14 16.32
CA ILE A 4 1.22 -23.52 15.01
C ILE A 4 0.32 -24.43 14.15
N TYR A 5 0.47 -25.74 14.36
CA TYR A 5 -0.31 -26.82 13.76
C TYR A 5 -1.79 -26.79 14.13
N SER A 6 -2.16 -26.48 15.38
CA SER A 6 -3.56 -26.37 15.81
C SER A 6 -4.22 -25.14 15.18
N PHE A 7 -3.47 -24.06 15.00
CA PHE A 7 -3.98 -22.85 14.38
C PHE A 7 -4.16 -22.99 12.87
N ILE A 8 -3.17 -23.56 12.17
CA ILE A 8 -3.32 -23.90 10.76
C ILE A 8 -4.37 -25.00 10.59
N SER A 9 -4.55 -25.92 11.55
CA SER A 9 -5.68 -26.87 11.58
C SER A 9 -7.05 -26.22 11.69
N GLU A 10 -7.15 -25.14 12.45
CA GLU A 10 -8.40 -24.43 12.72
C GLU A 10 -8.76 -23.50 11.54
N LEU A 11 -7.76 -22.95 10.85
CA LEU A 11 -7.94 -22.10 9.66
C LEU A 11 -8.10 -22.89 8.36
N CYS A 12 -7.47 -24.04 8.24
CA CYS A 12 -7.50 -24.83 7.02
C CYS A 12 -8.57 -25.91 7.11
N ASP A 13 -9.30 -26.08 6.01
CA ASP A 13 -10.15 -27.25 5.77
C ASP A 13 -9.39 -28.54 6.13
N LYS A 14 -10.10 -29.57 6.63
CA LYS A 14 -9.49 -30.80 7.19
C LYS A 14 -8.41 -31.44 6.31
N GLU A 15 -8.43 -31.21 5.00
CA GLU A 15 -7.44 -31.68 4.03
C GLU A 15 -6.05 -31.03 4.17
N ALA A 16 -5.96 -29.74 4.47
CA ALA A 16 -4.66 -29.06 4.62
C ALA A 16 -4.02 -29.33 5.99
N TYR A 17 -4.82 -29.57 7.03
CA TYR A 17 -4.30 -30.03 8.33
C TYR A 17 -3.58 -31.39 8.24
N GLN A 18 -4.08 -32.32 7.41
CA GLN A 18 -3.44 -33.62 7.21
C GLN A 18 -2.05 -33.52 6.54
N PHE A 19 -1.75 -32.39 5.89
CA PHE A 19 -0.45 -32.14 5.28
C PHE A 19 0.60 -31.63 6.28
N ILE A 20 0.18 -30.93 7.33
CA ILE A 20 1.06 -30.14 8.19
C ILE A 20 1.23 -30.86 9.54
N LYS A 21 1.94 -31.99 9.52
CA LYS A 21 2.61 -32.52 10.73
C LYS A 21 3.95 -31.81 10.91
N LYS A 22 4.45 -31.72 12.13
CA LYS A 22 5.72 -31.05 12.48
C LYS A 22 6.91 -31.45 11.61
N ASP A 23 7.06 -32.75 11.39
CA ASP A 23 8.13 -33.30 10.54
C ASP A 23 7.85 -33.10 9.04
N LYS A 24 6.58 -32.88 8.69
CA LYS A 24 6.14 -32.55 7.34
C LYS A 24 6.19 -31.06 7.04
N LEU A 25 6.24 -30.15 8.02
CA LEU A 25 6.43 -28.72 7.76
C LEU A 25 7.88 -28.45 7.37
N GLU A 26 8.87 -29.06 8.03
CA GLU A 26 10.26 -29.02 7.53
C GLU A 26 10.37 -29.69 6.16
N LEU A 27 9.73 -30.84 5.93
CA LEU A 27 9.68 -31.47 4.60
C LEU A 27 8.83 -30.67 3.58
N PHE A 28 7.85 -29.87 4.00
CA PHE A 28 7.02 -29.00 3.15
C PHE A 28 7.79 -27.73 2.81
N LEU A 29 8.51 -27.15 3.76
CA LEU A 29 9.45 -26.05 3.55
C LEU A 29 10.65 -26.50 2.70
N GLN A 30 11.12 -27.75 2.86
CA GLN A 30 12.12 -28.38 1.97
C GLN A 30 11.53 -28.78 0.61
N ARG A 31 10.23 -29.05 0.50
CA ARG A 31 9.53 -29.30 -0.79
C ARG A 31 9.10 -28.00 -1.49
N ILE A 32 8.99 -26.89 -0.76
CA ILE A 32 8.87 -25.51 -1.27
C ILE A 32 10.26 -24.98 -1.70
N HIS A 33 11.28 -25.85 -1.85
CA HIS A 33 12.21 -25.70 -2.97
C HIS A 33 11.48 -25.92 -4.33
N ILE A 34 10.34 -25.26 -4.50
CA ILE A 34 9.78 -24.90 -5.78
C ILE A 34 10.62 -23.71 -6.18
N GLY A 35 11.38 -23.88 -7.27
CA GLY A 35 12.38 -22.92 -7.69
C GLY A 35 11.84 -21.50 -7.59
N SER A 36 12.55 -20.66 -6.84
CA SER A 36 12.74 -19.30 -7.32
C SER A 36 13.41 -19.48 -8.69
N ASP A 37 12.61 -19.59 -9.74
CA ASP A 37 13.14 -19.42 -11.09
C ASP A 37 13.88 -18.09 -11.04
N ASP A 38 15.20 -18.19 -11.12
CA ASP A 38 16.12 -17.05 -11.10
C ASP A 38 15.54 -15.91 -11.93
N GLU A 39 15.30 -14.79 -11.26
CA GLU A 39 15.24 -13.42 -11.78
C GLU A 39 14.99 -13.26 -13.30
N LYS A 40 13.93 -13.86 -13.84
CA LYS A 40 13.41 -13.37 -15.11
C LYS A 40 12.55 -12.18 -14.77
N LYS A 41 13.18 -10.99 -14.76
CA LYS A 41 12.49 -9.72 -15.01
C LYS A 41 11.72 -9.89 -16.33
N SER A 42 10.48 -10.37 -16.20
CA SER A 42 9.62 -10.67 -17.32
C SER A 42 9.02 -9.35 -17.77
N THR A 43 9.75 -8.64 -18.61
CA THR A 43 9.17 -7.58 -19.46
C THR A 43 8.27 -8.15 -20.55
N SER A 44 8.07 -9.49 -20.57
CA SER A 44 7.50 -10.24 -21.68
C SER A 44 6.04 -9.91 -22.02
N ASN A 45 5.35 -9.15 -21.16
CA ASN A 45 3.95 -8.75 -21.35
C ASN A 45 3.75 -7.25 -21.69
N LEU A 46 4.80 -6.43 -21.73
CA LEU A 46 4.66 -5.00 -22.10
C LEU A 46 4.72 -4.79 -23.61
N SER A 47 3.85 -3.92 -24.12
CA SER A 47 3.95 -3.51 -25.52
C SER A 47 5.21 -2.69 -25.75
N LYS A 48 5.67 -2.60 -27.01
CA LYS A 48 6.79 -1.72 -27.36
C LYS A 48 6.50 -0.25 -27.01
N GLU A 49 5.24 0.16 -27.12
CA GLU A 49 4.80 1.51 -26.76
C GLU A 49 4.92 1.75 -25.26
N ASP A 50 4.51 0.77 -24.43
CA ASP A 50 4.63 0.87 -22.97
C ASP A 50 6.09 0.93 -22.53
N ILE A 51 6.97 0.12 -23.14
CA ILE A 51 8.41 0.12 -22.86
C ILE A 51 9.03 1.48 -23.19
N LEU A 52 8.66 2.08 -24.32
CA LEU A 52 9.13 3.41 -24.72
C LEU A 52 8.59 4.50 -23.79
N TYR A 53 7.35 4.36 -23.34
CA TYR A 53 6.72 5.30 -22.42
C TYR A 53 7.38 5.23 -21.02
N LEU A 54 7.56 4.03 -20.48
CA LEU A 54 8.11 3.76 -19.14
C LEU A 54 9.63 3.90 -19.11
N ASN A 55 10.10 5.14 -19.25
CA ASN A 55 11.50 5.49 -19.30
C ASN A 55 11.76 6.80 -18.55
N SER A 56 12.92 6.91 -17.90
CA SER A 56 13.35 8.09 -17.14
C SER A 56 13.48 9.36 -18.00
N ASN A 57 13.65 9.21 -19.31
CA ASN A 57 13.73 10.31 -20.27
C ASN A 57 12.38 10.69 -20.90
N ASN A 58 11.25 10.15 -20.41
CA ASN A 58 9.93 10.50 -20.93
C ASN A 58 9.64 11.99 -20.71
N THR A 59 9.20 12.70 -21.75
CA THR A 59 8.91 14.15 -21.70
C THR A 59 7.93 14.50 -20.58
N LYS A 60 6.87 13.71 -20.37
CA LYS A 60 5.88 13.95 -19.30
C LYS A 60 6.51 13.85 -17.90
N LEU A 61 7.41 12.90 -17.69
CA LEU A 61 8.14 12.78 -16.42
C LEU A 61 9.07 13.99 -16.20
N LEU A 62 9.77 14.43 -17.23
CA LEU A 62 10.65 15.61 -17.15
C LEU A 62 9.87 16.88 -16.84
N GLU A 63 8.68 17.04 -17.42
CA GLU A 63 7.74 18.13 -17.11
C GLU A 63 7.29 18.07 -15.64
N LEU A 64 6.83 16.90 -15.16
CA LEU A 64 6.43 16.72 -13.75
C LEU A 64 7.57 17.04 -12.79
N LYS A 65 8.80 16.59 -13.08
CA LYS A 65 9.99 16.93 -12.27
C LYS A 65 10.20 18.44 -12.19
N GLN A 66 10.01 19.15 -13.29
CA GLN A 66 10.17 20.59 -13.34
C GLN A 66 9.05 21.32 -12.58
N GLU A 67 7.81 20.87 -12.69
CA GLU A 67 6.67 21.42 -11.93
C GLU A 67 6.87 21.24 -10.42
N TYR A 68 7.29 20.05 -9.99
CA TYR A 68 7.52 19.73 -8.58
C TYR A 68 8.67 20.57 -7.98
N LYS A 69 9.75 20.78 -8.74
CA LYS A 69 10.85 21.68 -8.32
C LYS A 69 10.39 23.11 -8.02
N ASN A 70 9.29 23.56 -8.65
CA ASN A 70 8.75 24.90 -8.46
C ASN A 70 7.63 24.98 -7.39
N CYS A 71 7.20 23.84 -6.85
CA CYS A 71 6.13 23.77 -5.87
C CYS A 71 6.60 24.26 -4.48
N LYS A 72 5.81 25.14 -3.83
CA LYS A 72 6.17 25.80 -2.56
C LYS A 72 5.12 25.57 -1.46
N ASN A 73 4.59 24.36 -1.37
CA ASN A 73 3.51 24.00 -0.43
C ASN A 73 4.01 23.37 0.89
N GLY A 74 5.33 23.28 1.11
CA GLY A 74 5.93 22.68 2.32
C GLY A 74 5.84 21.15 2.39
N ILE A 75 5.09 20.53 1.47
CA ILE A 75 4.98 19.07 1.35
C ILE A 75 6.27 18.47 0.77
N ILE A 76 6.88 19.17 -0.20
CA ILE A 76 8.16 18.75 -0.80
C ILE A 76 9.30 19.09 0.15
N ASP A 77 9.56 18.17 1.08
CA ASP A 77 10.69 18.23 2.00
C ASP A 77 11.25 16.80 2.21
N HIS A 78 11.94 16.29 1.21
CA HIS A 78 12.36 14.88 1.18
C HIS A 78 13.52 14.59 2.14
N SER A 79 13.36 13.52 2.93
CA SER A 79 14.46 12.86 3.67
C SER A 79 14.96 11.62 2.94
N LEU A 80 14.06 10.71 2.56
CA LEU A 80 14.37 9.46 1.86
C LEU A 80 14.35 9.61 0.33
N TRP A 81 13.23 10.09 -0.21
CA TRP A 81 12.94 10.14 -1.66
C TRP A 81 13.64 11.30 -2.39
N LYS A 82 14.97 11.28 -2.39
CA LYS A 82 15.82 12.19 -3.17
C LYS A 82 16.09 11.62 -4.56
N GLU A 83 16.60 12.46 -5.46
CA GLU A 83 16.92 12.07 -6.84
C GLU A 83 17.81 10.81 -6.89
N GLU A 84 18.84 10.75 -6.04
CA GLU A 84 19.75 9.59 -5.98
C GLU A 84 19.05 8.31 -5.50
N TYR A 85 18.06 8.44 -4.60
CA TYR A 85 17.26 7.30 -4.15
C TYR A 85 16.32 6.83 -5.25
N THR A 86 15.60 7.75 -5.91
CA THR A 86 14.68 7.43 -7.00
C THR A 86 15.39 6.77 -8.18
N GLU A 87 16.57 7.24 -8.58
CA GLU A 87 17.36 6.65 -9.67
C GLU A 87 17.81 5.22 -9.36
N LYS A 88 18.06 4.93 -8.09
CA LYS A 88 18.51 3.61 -7.63
C LYS A 88 17.35 2.63 -7.42
N GLU A 89 16.23 3.12 -6.90
CA GLU A 89 15.17 2.29 -6.33
C GLU A 89 13.94 2.15 -7.24
N ILE A 90 13.87 2.90 -8.35
CA ILE A 90 12.77 2.83 -9.31
C ILE A 90 13.24 2.24 -10.63
N ASP A 91 12.70 1.08 -10.98
CA ASP A 91 12.75 0.52 -12.33
C ASP A 91 11.38 0.75 -12.98
N PHE A 92 11.30 1.68 -13.94
CA PHE A 92 10.03 2.09 -14.55
C PHE A 92 9.29 0.97 -15.27
N GLN A 93 9.96 -0.12 -15.68
CA GLN A 93 9.32 -1.24 -16.37
C GLN A 93 8.96 -2.39 -15.43
N SER A 94 9.53 -2.38 -14.22
CA SER A 94 9.30 -3.39 -13.18
C SER A 94 8.99 -2.77 -11.82
N PHE A 95 8.24 -1.66 -11.79
CA PHE A 95 7.97 -0.90 -10.55
C PHE A 95 7.11 -1.65 -9.53
N ARG A 96 6.49 -2.78 -9.90
CA ARG A 96 5.82 -3.69 -8.96
C ARG A 96 6.76 -4.74 -8.38
N ALA A 97 8.01 -4.81 -8.83
CA ALA A 97 9.06 -5.65 -8.24
C ALA A 97 9.54 -5.11 -6.88
N ASP A 98 10.47 -5.82 -6.25
CA ASP A 98 11.17 -5.33 -5.05
C ASP A 98 11.88 -4.01 -5.36
N SER A 99 11.35 -2.91 -4.82
CA SER A 99 11.72 -1.54 -5.18
C SER A 99 11.46 -0.57 -4.03
N GLY A 100 11.74 0.72 -4.23
CA GLY A 100 11.40 1.75 -3.24
C GLY A 100 9.91 1.79 -2.88
N TYR A 101 9.02 1.36 -3.78
CA TYR A 101 7.57 1.38 -3.54
C TYR A 101 7.06 0.20 -2.72
N ILE A 102 7.71 -0.96 -2.86
CA ILE A 102 7.26 -2.19 -2.21
C ILE A 102 8.44 -3.13 -1.95
N TRP A 103 8.63 -3.47 -0.69
CA TRP A 103 9.68 -4.38 -0.25
C TRP A 103 9.16 -5.83 -0.26
N GLN A 104 9.35 -6.53 -1.36
CA GLN A 104 8.86 -7.90 -1.47
C GLN A 104 9.84 -8.90 -0.84
N ILE A 105 11.14 -8.65 -0.94
CA ILE A 105 12.20 -9.53 -0.46
C ILE A 105 12.86 -8.93 0.79
N ARG A 106 13.01 -7.61 0.85
CA ARG A 106 13.74 -6.91 1.93
C ARG A 106 13.09 -7.04 3.31
N ASP A 107 11.79 -7.29 3.33
CA ASP A 107 11.01 -7.58 4.54
C ASP A 107 11.13 -9.05 5.00
N MET A 108 12.02 -9.84 4.39
CA MET A 108 12.17 -11.29 4.62
C MET A 108 10.86 -12.07 4.38
N ASN A 109 10.05 -11.64 3.42
CA ASN A 109 8.88 -12.41 3.01
C ASN A 109 9.32 -13.54 2.07
N PHE A 110 8.82 -14.73 2.36
CA PHE A 110 8.94 -15.93 1.52
C PHE A 110 7.53 -16.42 1.17
N ASP A 111 7.41 -17.38 0.24
CA ASP A 111 6.13 -18.01 -0.14
C ASP A 111 5.21 -18.32 1.05
N ILE A 112 5.77 -18.82 2.15
CA ILE A 112 4.97 -19.15 3.33
C ILE A 112 4.25 -17.95 3.95
N ASN A 113 4.85 -16.76 3.93
CA ASN A 113 4.22 -15.53 4.41
C ASN A 113 3.02 -15.17 3.54
N TYR A 114 3.14 -15.33 2.21
CA TYR A 114 2.06 -15.11 1.25
C TYR A 114 0.92 -16.10 1.44
N LEU A 115 1.24 -17.39 1.58
CA LEU A 115 0.25 -18.43 1.83
C LEU A 115 -0.50 -18.20 3.14
N LEU A 116 0.21 -17.91 4.24
CA LEU A 116 -0.41 -17.62 5.54
C LEU A 116 -1.34 -16.41 5.47
N THR A 117 -0.90 -15.34 4.80
CA THR A 117 -1.69 -14.13 4.59
C THR A 117 -2.94 -14.41 3.75
N TRP A 118 -2.81 -15.19 2.67
CA TRP A 118 -3.93 -15.59 1.82
C TRP A 118 -4.98 -16.42 2.56
N TYR A 119 -4.56 -17.43 3.34
CA TYR A 119 -5.48 -18.23 4.16
C TYR A 119 -6.16 -17.39 5.24
N TYR A 120 -5.43 -16.46 5.85
CA TYR A 120 -6.01 -15.50 6.79
C TYR A 120 -7.10 -14.66 6.11
N ILE A 121 -6.79 -14.04 4.96
CA ILE A 121 -7.77 -13.25 4.20
C ILE A 121 -8.98 -14.10 3.85
N LYS A 122 -8.77 -15.32 3.33
CA LYS A 122 -9.86 -16.24 2.99
C LYS A 122 -10.80 -16.53 4.17
N SER A 123 -10.26 -16.59 5.39
CA SER A 123 -11.06 -16.80 6.60
C SER A 123 -11.92 -15.60 7.01
N ILE A 124 -11.60 -14.39 6.51
CA ILE A 124 -12.31 -13.15 6.83
C ILE A 124 -13.01 -12.51 5.62
N ASP A 125 -12.98 -13.14 4.43
CA ASP A 125 -13.33 -12.51 3.15
C ASP A 125 -14.86 -12.32 2.91
N LYS A 126 -15.52 -11.58 3.80
CA LYS A 126 -16.98 -11.34 3.78
C LYS A 126 -17.48 -10.58 2.54
N LEU A 127 -16.64 -9.77 1.92
CA LEU A 127 -16.95 -8.99 0.72
C LEU A 127 -16.54 -9.69 -0.59
N ASN A 128 -16.05 -10.94 -0.48
CA ASN A 128 -15.55 -11.75 -1.59
C ASN A 128 -14.48 -11.01 -2.43
N LEU A 129 -13.58 -10.29 -1.77
CA LEU A 129 -12.55 -9.47 -2.42
C LEU A 129 -11.50 -10.34 -3.11
N LEU A 130 -11.20 -11.54 -2.60
CA LEU A 130 -10.26 -12.43 -3.28
C LEU A 130 -10.74 -12.76 -4.70
N ASP A 131 -12.04 -12.93 -4.91
CA ASP A 131 -12.60 -13.25 -6.23
C ASP A 131 -12.96 -12.01 -7.05
N LYS A 132 -13.26 -10.88 -6.39
CA LYS A 132 -13.60 -9.62 -7.06
C LYS A 132 -12.38 -8.89 -7.62
N LEU A 133 -11.25 -8.92 -6.92
CA LEU A 133 -10.04 -8.18 -7.29
C LEU A 133 -9.18 -8.99 -8.27
N THR A 134 -8.78 -8.38 -9.39
CA THR A 134 -8.04 -9.06 -10.46
C THR A 134 -6.53 -8.99 -10.26
N GLU A 135 -5.78 -10.07 -10.34
CA GLU A 135 -4.31 -10.01 -10.18
C GLU A 135 -3.55 -10.62 -11.36
N ASP A 136 -2.35 -10.10 -11.64
CA ASP A 136 -1.45 -10.56 -12.69
C ASP A 136 0.03 -10.32 -12.35
N ASP A 137 0.90 -10.73 -13.26
CA ASP A 137 2.37 -10.61 -13.19
C ASP A 137 2.92 -9.39 -13.94
N ALA A 138 2.08 -8.44 -14.36
CA ALA A 138 2.52 -7.26 -15.09
C ALA A 138 3.41 -6.39 -14.19
N PHE A 139 4.49 -5.85 -14.76
CA PHE A 139 5.50 -5.02 -14.05
C PHE A 139 6.28 -5.77 -12.96
N SER A 140 6.40 -7.09 -13.12
CA SER A 140 7.29 -7.98 -12.34
C SER A 140 7.06 -8.00 -10.81
N PRO A 141 5.82 -8.07 -10.30
CA PRO A 141 5.60 -8.38 -8.89
C PRO A 141 6.19 -9.75 -8.54
N TYR A 142 6.54 -9.95 -7.28
CA TYR A 142 6.75 -11.28 -6.75
C TYR A 142 5.38 -11.98 -6.70
N THR A 143 5.31 -13.18 -7.29
CA THR A 143 4.07 -13.91 -7.44
C THR A 143 4.16 -15.26 -6.77
N VAL A 144 3.08 -15.65 -6.10
CA VAL A 144 2.90 -16.99 -5.53
C VAL A 144 1.61 -17.55 -6.12
N LYS A 145 1.60 -18.83 -6.49
CA LYS A 145 0.38 -19.51 -6.95
C LYS A 145 -0.25 -20.28 -5.80
N VAL A 146 -1.57 -20.15 -5.66
CA VAL A 146 -2.39 -20.94 -4.74
C VAL A 146 -3.29 -21.90 -5.50
N LYS A 147 -4.23 -22.55 -4.79
CA LYS A 147 -5.17 -23.51 -5.37
C LYS A 147 -5.81 -22.97 -6.67
N ASP A 148 -5.98 -23.87 -7.64
CA ASP A 148 -6.55 -23.57 -8.97
C ASP A 148 -5.71 -22.58 -9.79
N ASP A 149 -4.39 -22.60 -9.58
CA ASP A 149 -3.39 -21.74 -10.25
C ASP A 149 -3.64 -20.23 -10.07
N LYS A 150 -4.43 -19.85 -9.06
CA LYS A 150 -4.72 -18.45 -8.76
C LYS A 150 -3.44 -17.75 -8.31
N LEU A 151 -3.12 -16.64 -8.98
CA LEU A 151 -1.95 -15.83 -8.69
C LEU A 151 -2.26 -14.86 -7.55
N ILE A 152 -1.35 -14.79 -6.57
CA ILE A 152 -1.38 -13.81 -5.48
C ILE A 152 -0.07 -13.04 -5.44
N THR A 153 -0.15 -11.76 -5.07
CA THR A 153 1.00 -10.85 -4.90
C THR A 153 0.87 -10.12 -3.57
N ARG A 154 1.94 -9.43 -3.15
CA ARG A 154 1.85 -8.56 -1.97
C ARG A 154 0.86 -7.44 -2.21
N ASP A 155 0.78 -6.93 -3.45
CA ASP A 155 -0.14 -5.86 -3.81
C ASP A 155 -1.59 -6.21 -3.48
N LEU A 156 -2.04 -7.39 -3.95
CA LEU A 156 -3.38 -7.90 -3.72
C LEU A 156 -3.65 -8.10 -2.24
N LEU A 157 -2.76 -8.80 -1.55
CA LEU A 157 -2.98 -9.22 -0.17
C LEU A 157 -2.99 -8.03 0.79
N ASP A 158 -2.04 -7.10 0.64
CA ASP A 158 -1.99 -5.88 1.46
C ASP A 158 -3.22 -5.01 1.20
N SER A 159 -3.64 -4.85 -0.06
CA SER A 159 -4.83 -4.05 -0.40
C SER A 159 -6.11 -4.63 0.17
N ILE A 160 -6.29 -5.95 0.16
CA ILE A 160 -7.47 -6.55 0.76
C ILE A 160 -7.51 -6.26 2.27
N LEU A 161 -6.39 -6.37 2.96
CA LEU A 161 -6.31 -6.09 4.40
C LEU A 161 -6.55 -4.61 4.72
N GLU A 162 -6.02 -3.70 3.90
CA GLU A 162 -6.25 -2.26 4.00
C GLU A 162 -7.74 -1.89 3.78
N ILE A 163 -8.38 -2.50 2.78
CA ILE A 163 -9.80 -2.31 2.51
C ILE A 163 -10.64 -2.87 3.66
N TYR A 164 -10.31 -4.06 4.19
CA TYR A 164 -11.00 -4.62 5.34
C TYR A 164 -10.84 -3.80 6.61
N PHE A 165 -9.68 -3.16 6.81
CA PHE A 165 -9.50 -2.23 7.91
C PHE A 165 -10.51 -1.08 7.83
N LEU A 166 -10.64 -0.43 6.68
CA LEU A 166 -11.63 0.63 6.49
C LEU A 166 -13.06 0.11 6.60
N GLU A 167 -13.36 -1.04 6.00
CA GLU A 167 -14.69 -1.65 6.06
C GLU A 167 -15.12 -1.97 7.50
N ASN A 168 -14.26 -2.63 8.27
CA ASN A 168 -14.60 -3.04 9.64
C ASN A 168 -14.82 -1.85 10.58
N ASN A 169 -14.18 -0.71 10.31
CA ASN A 169 -14.22 0.46 11.19
C ASN A 169 -15.19 1.55 10.71
N LEU A 170 -15.48 1.64 9.41
CA LEU A 170 -16.30 2.71 8.81
C LEU A 170 -17.49 2.19 7.98
N GLY A 171 -17.51 0.91 7.58
CA GLY A 171 -18.56 0.35 6.71
C GLY A 171 -18.56 0.97 5.31
N ILE A 172 -17.37 1.20 4.74
CA ILE A 172 -17.19 1.94 3.48
C ILE A 172 -17.86 1.29 2.27
N TYR A 173 -18.17 -0.01 2.31
CA TYR A 173 -18.82 -0.73 1.22
C TYR A 173 -20.17 -0.12 0.82
N ASP A 174 -20.93 0.34 1.82
CA ASP A 174 -22.29 0.87 1.64
C ASP A 174 -22.36 2.39 1.49
N TRP A 175 -21.23 3.10 1.60
CA TRP A 175 -21.22 4.57 1.46
C TRP A 175 -21.50 4.96 0.01
N GLU A 176 -22.45 5.87 -0.18
CA GLU A 176 -22.75 6.46 -1.49
C GLU A 176 -21.72 7.55 -1.83
N GLU A 177 -21.21 7.51 -3.05
CA GLU A 177 -20.29 8.51 -3.60
C GLU A 177 -19.03 8.78 -2.77
N LEU A 178 -18.52 7.76 -2.06
CA LEU A 178 -17.34 7.87 -1.20
C LEU A 178 -16.13 8.42 -1.98
N ASN A 179 -15.59 9.56 -1.55
CA ASN A 179 -14.41 10.18 -2.15
C ASN A 179 -13.18 9.99 -1.25
N ILE A 180 -12.10 9.48 -1.85
CA ILE A 180 -10.89 9.06 -1.12
C ILE A 180 -9.69 9.84 -1.66
N LEU A 181 -8.82 10.30 -0.76
CA LEU A 181 -7.51 10.85 -1.10
C LEU A 181 -6.40 9.90 -0.65
N ASP A 182 -5.67 9.32 -1.59
CA ASP A 182 -4.51 8.45 -1.36
C ASP A 182 -3.22 9.29 -1.41
N ILE A 183 -2.67 9.58 -0.23
CA ILE A 183 -1.50 10.43 -0.01
C ILE A 183 -0.24 9.55 0.01
N GLY A 184 0.71 9.85 -0.87
CA GLY A 184 1.87 8.99 -1.07
C GLY A 184 1.47 7.71 -1.79
N ALA A 185 0.62 7.84 -2.81
CA ALA A 185 -0.01 6.72 -3.49
C ALA A 185 0.99 5.78 -4.22
N GLY A 186 2.25 6.19 -4.36
CA GLY A 186 3.23 5.47 -5.18
C GLY A 186 2.70 5.35 -6.61
N TYR A 187 2.68 4.12 -7.13
CA TYR A 187 2.11 3.82 -8.45
C TYR A 187 0.58 3.59 -8.46
N GLY A 188 -0.14 3.88 -7.36
CA GLY A 188 -1.61 3.84 -7.33
C GLY A 188 -2.23 2.46 -7.05
N ARG A 189 -1.46 1.56 -6.42
CA ARG A 189 -1.90 0.20 -6.06
C ARG A 189 -3.25 0.19 -5.34
N LEU A 190 -3.33 0.84 -4.19
CA LEU A 190 -4.50 0.75 -3.31
C LEU A 190 -5.71 1.42 -3.96
N ALA A 191 -5.52 2.57 -4.60
CA ALA A 191 -6.57 3.23 -5.36
C ALA A 191 -7.18 2.34 -6.45
N TYR A 192 -6.36 1.63 -7.23
CA TYR A 192 -6.86 0.64 -8.19
C TYR A 192 -7.73 -0.42 -7.50
N ARG A 193 -7.27 -0.98 -6.37
CA ARG A 193 -8.02 -2.02 -5.64
C ARG A 193 -9.32 -1.50 -5.03
N LEU A 194 -9.33 -0.31 -4.46
CA LEU A 194 -10.53 0.35 -3.96
C LEU A 194 -11.57 0.54 -5.09
N SER A 195 -11.12 0.92 -6.30
CA SER A 195 -12.01 1.12 -7.46
C SER A 195 -12.75 -0.15 -7.90
N GLN A 196 -12.13 -1.31 -7.69
CA GLN A 196 -12.71 -2.62 -7.95
C GLN A 196 -13.57 -3.13 -6.78
N ALA A 197 -13.12 -2.91 -5.54
CA ALA A 197 -13.78 -3.41 -4.34
C ALA A 197 -15.12 -2.73 -4.08
N LEU A 198 -15.16 -1.41 -4.25
CA LEU A 198 -16.26 -0.55 -3.81
C LEU A 198 -17.19 -0.22 -4.98
N PRO A 199 -18.44 -0.71 -4.96
CA PRO A 199 -19.38 -0.48 -6.06
C PRO A 199 -19.82 0.98 -6.18
N LYS A 200 -19.88 1.71 -5.06
CA LYS A 200 -20.44 3.05 -4.92
C LYS A 200 -19.40 4.15 -4.69
N VAL A 201 -18.11 3.83 -4.88
CA VAL A 201 -17.05 4.83 -4.74
C VAL A 201 -17.27 5.96 -5.75
N GLY A 202 -17.15 7.19 -5.27
CA GLY A 202 -17.16 8.40 -6.10
C GLY A 202 -15.85 8.52 -6.85
N GLN A 203 -14.94 9.35 -6.35
CA GLN A 203 -13.59 9.49 -6.90
C GLN A 203 -12.51 9.14 -5.89
N ILE A 204 -11.49 8.42 -6.36
CA ILE A 204 -10.26 8.17 -5.63
C ILE A 204 -9.15 9.02 -6.24
N LEU A 205 -8.58 9.93 -5.45
CA LEU A 205 -7.52 10.83 -5.87
C LEU A 205 -6.18 10.29 -5.39
N CYS A 206 -5.30 9.91 -6.31
CA CYS A 206 -3.91 9.58 -5.99
C CYS A 206 -3.06 10.85 -6.05
N VAL A 207 -2.30 11.13 -4.99
CA VAL A 207 -1.31 12.20 -4.97
C VAL A 207 -0.03 11.71 -4.34
N ASP A 208 1.11 12.15 -4.88
CA ASP A 208 2.43 11.82 -4.35
C ASP A 208 3.34 13.05 -4.42
N ALA A 209 4.26 13.16 -3.45
CA ALA A 209 5.27 14.21 -3.43
C ALA A 209 6.47 13.90 -4.33
N VAL A 210 6.54 12.69 -4.90
CA VAL A 210 7.58 12.25 -5.83
C VAL A 210 7.00 12.24 -7.27
N PRO A 211 7.62 12.96 -8.22
CA PRO A 211 7.10 13.06 -9.59
C PRO A 211 7.13 11.71 -10.33
N GLU A 212 8.12 10.86 -10.07
CA GLU A 212 8.18 9.48 -10.61
C GLU A 212 6.96 8.65 -10.19
N SER A 213 6.52 8.76 -8.93
CA SER A 213 5.33 8.08 -8.43
C SER A 213 4.08 8.54 -9.16
N THR A 214 3.94 9.85 -9.35
CA THR A 214 2.82 10.46 -10.08
C THR A 214 2.78 9.95 -11.52
N PHE A 215 3.93 9.97 -12.20
CA PHE A 215 4.08 9.45 -13.56
C PHE A 215 3.71 7.97 -13.69
N LEU A 216 4.21 7.13 -12.77
CA LEU A 216 3.92 5.69 -12.75
C LEU A 216 2.46 5.41 -12.42
N SER A 217 1.88 6.17 -11.49
CA SER A 217 0.47 6.06 -11.12
C SER A 217 -0.44 6.41 -12.29
N GLU A 218 -0.18 7.52 -12.99
CA GLU A 218 -0.92 7.89 -14.21
C GLU A 218 -0.89 6.76 -15.24
N PHE A 219 0.30 6.21 -15.49
CA PHE A 219 0.45 5.09 -16.41
C PHE A 219 -0.31 3.85 -15.95
N TYR A 220 -0.13 3.45 -14.69
CA TYR A 220 -0.70 2.22 -14.13
C TYR A 220 -2.23 2.27 -14.13
N ILE A 221 -2.83 3.38 -13.67
CA ILE A 221 -4.29 3.54 -13.64
C ILE A 221 -4.90 3.49 -15.05
N ARG A 222 -4.25 4.09 -16.05
CA ARG A 222 -4.65 4.00 -17.46
C ARG A 222 -4.49 2.58 -18.01
N TYR A 223 -3.36 1.93 -17.75
CA TYR A 223 -3.12 0.53 -18.13
C TYR A 223 -4.20 -0.40 -17.57
N ARG A 224 -4.63 -0.15 -16.33
CA ARG A 224 -5.70 -0.86 -15.64
C ARG A 224 -7.11 -0.44 -16.04
N LYS A 225 -7.27 0.59 -16.88
CA LYS A 225 -8.57 1.16 -17.29
C LYS A 225 -9.43 1.60 -16.11
N ALA A 226 -8.81 2.12 -15.05
CA ALA A 226 -9.48 2.54 -13.83
C ALA A 226 -9.71 4.06 -13.75
N GLU A 227 -9.41 4.80 -14.83
CA GLU A 227 -9.47 6.26 -14.90
C GLU A 227 -10.87 6.86 -14.68
N GLU A 228 -11.93 6.07 -14.81
CA GLU A 228 -13.30 6.50 -14.51
C GLU A 228 -13.46 6.83 -13.02
N LYS A 229 -12.93 5.98 -12.14
CA LYS A 229 -13.06 6.10 -10.68
C LYS A 229 -11.81 6.66 -10.01
N VAL A 230 -10.63 6.48 -10.62
CA VAL A 230 -9.34 6.89 -10.06
C VAL A 230 -8.77 8.04 -10.88
N LYS A 231 -8.35 9.12 -10.21
CA LYS A 231 -7.64 10.25 -10.80
C LYS A 231 -6.30 10.44 -10.11
N VAL A 232 -5.25 10.59 -10.91
CA VAL A 232 -3.92 10.92 -10.41
C VAL A 232 -3.74 12.42 -10.54
N ILE A 233 -3.44 13.07 -9.42
CA ILE A 233 -3.38 14.53 -9.32
C ILE A 233 -1.92 14.92 -9.05
N PRO A 234 -1.27 15.67 -9.95
CA PRO A 234 0.03 16.26 -9.67
C PRO A 234 -0.03 17.12 -8.41
N LEU A 235 0.99 17.02 -7.56
CA LEU A 235 1.04 17.72 -6.28
C LEU A 235 0.82 19.24 -6.40
N PRO A 236 1.34 19.96 -7.41
CA PRO A 236 1.05 21.39 -7.57
C PRO A 236 -0.44 21.72 -7.74
N GLU A 237 -1.25 20.77 -8.21
CA GLU A 237 -2.68 20.95 -8.51
C GLU A 237 -3.60 20.53 -7.35
N ILE A 238 -3.08 19.80 -6.35
CA ILE A 238 -3.91 19.14 -5.33
C ILE A 238 -4.81 20.12 -4.57
N GLU A 239 -4.30 21.29 -4.24
CA GLU A 239 -5.06 22.26 -3.46
C GLU A 239 -6.25 22.81 -4.25
N GLU A 240 -6.10 22.99 -5.57
CA GLU A 240 -7.21 23.43 -6.41
C GLU A 240 -8.27 22.35 -6.55
N VAL A 241 -7.86 21.09 -6.63
CA VAL A 241 -8.80 19.95 -6.66
C VAL A 241 -9.59 19.87 -5.35
N LEU A 242 -8.93 19.99 -4.19
CA LEU A 242 -9.58 19.90 -2.88
C LEU A 242 -10.54 21.07 -2.59
N LYS A 243 -10.39 22.23 -3.25
CA LYS A 243 -11.41 23.31 -3.18
C LYS A 243 -12.74 22.92 -3.80
N ASN A 244 -12.69 22.11 -4.85
CA ASN A 244 -13.84 21.79 -5.69
C ASN A 244 -14.40 20.38 -5.43
N LYS A 245 -13.73 19.59 -4.58
CA LYS A 245 -14.10 18.22 -4.29
C LYS A 245 -14.00 17.95 -2.79
N GLN A 246 -15.12 17.55 -2.19
CA GLN A 246 -15.13 17.06 -0.81
C GLN A 246 -14.52 15.67 -0.76
N ILE A 247 -13.60 15.45 0.17
CA ILE A 247 -12.98 14.17 0.46
C ILE A 247 -13.47 13.68 1.81
N ASP A 248 -13.88 12.41 1.87
CA ASP A 248 -14.40 11.80 3.08
C ASP A 248 -13.28 11.15 3.89
N ILE A 249 -12.35 10.49 3.20
CA ILE A 249 -11.26 9.71 3.80
C ILE A 249 -9.94 10.06 3.11
N ALA A 250 -8.94 10.48 3.88
CA ALA A 250 -7.55 10.44 3.46
C ALA A 250 -6.91 9.13 3.92
N ILE A 251 -6.09 8.53 3.08
CA ILE A 251 -5.32 7.32 3.38
C ILE A 251 -3.83 7.60 3.14
N ASN A 252 -2.98 7.07 4.00
CA ASN A 252 -1.55 7.08 3.83
C ASN A 252 -0.99 5.70 4.22
N VAL A 253 -0.38 5.02 3.26
CA VAL A 253 0.20 3.69 3.49
C VAL A 253 1.70 3.79 3.28
N HIS A 254 2.46 3.54 4.35
CA HIS A 254 3.93 3.50 4.43
C HIS A 254 4.68 4.80 4.11
N SER A 255 4.03 5.79 3.49
CA SER A 255 4.67 7.02 3.01
C SER A 255 5.03 8.04 4.12
N PHE A 256 4.19 8.29 5.13
CA PHE A 256 4.55 9.26 6.18
C PHE A 256 5.77 8.84 7.00
N SER A 257 6.06 7.54 7.05
CA SER A 257 7.29 7.02 7.68
C SER A 257 8.58 7.34 6.93
N GLU A 258 8.46 7.87 5.72
CA GLU A 258 9.58 8.18 4.82
C GLU A 258 9.69 9.68 4.55
N CYS A 259 8.81 10.46 5.18
CA CYS A 259 8.71 11.89 5.09
C CYS A 259 9.33 12.55 6.33
N THR A 260 9.75 13.82 6.20
CA THR A 260 10.11 14.64 7.36
C THR A 260 8.86 15.05 8.15
N PHE A 261 9.03 15.40 9.42
CA PHE A 261 7.93 15.94 10.24
C PHE A 261 7.27 17.17 9.59
N SER A 262 8.05 18.06 8.96
CA SER A 262 7.57 19.26 8.25
C SER A 262 6.66 18.89 7.08
N SER A 263 7.06 17.91 6.27
CA SER A 263 6.26 17.42 5.14
C SER A 263 4.92 16.84 5.61
N VAL A 264 4.95 15.98 6.65
CA VAL A 264 3.72 15.42 7.22
C VAL A 264 2.84 16.51 7.81
N SER A 265 3.43 17.48 8.54
CA SER A 265 2.69 18.62 9.08
C SER A 265 1.98 19.43 7.99
N ALA A 266 2.62 19.64 6.84
CA ALA A 266 1.99 20.32 5.70
C ALA A 266 0.82 19.51 5.11
N TRP A 267 0.96 18.20 4.98
CA TRP A 267 -0.14 17.32 4.55
C TRP A 267 -1.34 17.38 5.50
N ILE A 268 -1.10 17.25 6.81
CA ILE A 268 -2.16 17.29 7.82
C ILE A 268 -2.87 18.64 7.83
N ALA A 269 -2.12 19.73 7.75
CA ALA A 269 -2.69 21.08 7.64
C ALA A 269 -3.57 21.23 6.39
N LEU A 270 -3.14 20.67 5.25
CA LEU A 270 -3.91 20.69 3.99
C LEU A 270 -5.23 19.93 4.12
N ILE A 271 -5.22 18.68 4.58
CA ILE A 271 -6.45 17.89 4.69
C ILE A 271 -7.38 18.43 5.78
N LYS A 272 -6.84 19.01 6.85
CA LYS A 272 -7.63 19.73 7.86
C LYS A 272 -8.31 20.97 7.29
N LYS A 273 -7.59 21.77 6.49
CA LYS A 273 -8.15 22.97 5.83
C LYS A 273 -9.39 22.63 5.00
N TYR A 274 -9.38 21.47 4.32
CA TYR A 274 -10.51 20.97 3.54
C TYR A 274 -11.42 20.00 4.30
N LYS A 275 -11.29 19.93 5.63
CA LYS A 275 -12.16 19.19 6.55
C LYS A 275 -12.32 17.71 6.21
N VAL A 276 -11.25 17.06 5.75
CA VAL A 276 -11.27 15.61 5.53
C VAL A 276 -11.56 14.92 6.86
N LYS A 277 -12.63 14.13 6.89
CA LYS A 277 -13.20 13.67 8.17
C LYS A 277 -12.40 12.54 8.79
N TYR A 278 -11.93 11.61 7.97
CA TYR A 278 -11.19 10.42 8.41
C TYR A 278 -9.80 10.39 7.79
N LEU A 279 -8.83 9.93 8.58
CA LEU A 279 -7.46 9.73 8.15
C LEU A 279 -7.00 8.34 8.57
N MET A 280 -6.72 7.48 7.59
CA MET A 280 -6.07 6.19 7.82
C MET A 280 -4.57 6.31 7.61
N ILE A 281 -3.79 5.74 8.54
CA ILE A 281 -2.33 5.67 8.44
C ILE A 281 -1.86 4.24 8.69
N ILE A 282 -1.00 3.73 7.82
CA ILE A 282 -0.21 2.52 8.06
C ILE A 282 1.28 2.92 8.04
N PRO A 283 1.99 2.95 9.18
CA PRO A 283 3.42 3.23 9.18
C PRO A 283 4.23 2.05 8.63
N ASN A 284 5.48 2.33 8.26
CA ASN A 284 6.46 1.26 8.05
C ASN A 284 6.63 0.43 9.33
N ALA A 285 7.00 -0.85 9.16
CA ALA A 285 7.17 -1.80 10.25
C ALA A 285 8.62 -2.26 10.48
N CYS A 286 9.59 -1.62 9.83
CA CYS A 286 11.01 -1.95 10.01
C CYS A 286 11.44 -1.85 11.50
N PRO A 287 12.51 -2.52 11.94
CA PRO A 287 12.95 -2.49 13.35
C PRO A 287 13.16 -1.08 13.91
N ALA A 288 13.56 -0.12 13.07
CA ALA A 288 13.70 1.28 13.45
C ALA A 288 12.35 1.97 13.74
N SER A 289 11.25 1.44 13.22
CA SER A 289 9.86 1.93 13.38
C SER A 289 9.05 1.19 14.46
N ASN A 290 9.69 0.39 15.32
CA ASN A 290 9.03 -0.36 16.39
C ASN A 290 7.95 -1.34 15.91
N GLY A 291 8.13 -1.97 14.73
CA GLY A 291 7.15 -2.91 14.17
C GLY A 291 5.81 -2.26 13.80
N GLY A 292 5.83 -0.96 13.47
CA GLY A 292 4.63 -0.20 13.12
C GLY A 292 3.78 0.23 14.33
N THR A 293 4.21 -0.06 15.56
CA THR A 293 3.46 0.32 16.78
C THR A 293 3.52 1.81 17.12
N LYS A 294 4.28 2.59 16.36
CA LYS A 294 4.33 4.05 16.44
C LYS A 294 4.33 4.63 15.03
N ILE A 295 3.75 5.82 14.88
CA ILE A 295 3.82 6.59 13.63
C ILE A 295 4.98 7.56 13.76
N LEU A 296 6.09 7.26 13.10
CA LEU A 296 7.32 8.07 13.14
C LEU A 296 7.61 8.65 11.76
N SER A 297 8.05 9.91 11.69
CA SER A 297 8.71 10.47 10.50
C SER A 297 10.19 10.08 10.45
N TYR A 298 10.80 10.15 9.26
CA TYR A 298 12.24 9.98 9.07
C TYR A 298 12.88 11.30 8.68
N GLU A 299 13.80 11.79 9.51
CA GLU A 299 14.41 13.11 9.34
C GLU A 299 15.70 13.05 8.51
N LYS A 300 16.11 14.20 7.96
CA LYS A 300 17.31 14.31 7.10
C LYS A 300 18.62 13.96 7.80
N ASP A 301 18.66 14.07 9.13
CA ASP A 301 19.79 13.70 9.97
C ASP A 301 19.79 12.21 10.39
N GLY A 302 18.83 11.43 9.87
CA GLY A 302 18.66 10.02 10.18
C GLY A 302 17.91 9.74 11.48
N THR A 303 17.43 10.78 12.18
CA THR A 303 16.60 10.61 13.38
C THR A 303 15.13 10.36 13.03
N TYR A 304 14.36 9.97 14.05
CA TYR A 304 12.93 9.75 13.94
C TYR A 304 12.17 10.67 14.88
N ARG A 305 11.00 11.16 14.46
CA ARG A 305 10.12 11.99 15.30
C ARG A 305 8.73 11.39 15.37
N ASP A 306 8.12 11.47 16.55
CA ASP A 306 6.76 10.98 16.78
C ASP A 306 5.73 11.92 16.15
N LEU A 307 4.81 11.35 15.37
CA LEU A 307 3.76 12.08 14.65
C LEU A 307 2.40 12.03 15.37
N GLU A 308 2.21 11.20 16.40
CA GLU A 308 0.91 11.08 17.08
C GLU A 308 0.48 12.42 17.72
N LEU A 309 1.43 13.15 18.31
CA LEU A 309 1.18 14.50 18.86
C LEU A 309 0.83 15.52 17.78
N LEU A 310 1.38 15.40 16.58
CA LEU A 310 1.03 16.27 15.46
C LEU A 310 -0.44 16.11 15.10
N PHE A 311 -0.92 14.88 14.96
CA PHE A 311 -2.31 14.61 14.60
C PHE A 311 -3.28 15.16 15.67
N ALA A 312 -2.99 14.90 16.95
CA ALA A 312 -3.80 15.41 18.05
C ALA A 312 -3.84 16.94 18.09
N ASN A 313 -2.70 17.62 17.91
CA ASN A 313 -2.64 19.09 17.85
C ASN A 313 -3.40 19.66 16.65
N GLU A 314 -3.48 18.91 15.56
CA GLU A 314 -4.28 19.28 14.39
C GLU A 314 -5.76 18.92 14.52
N GLY A 315 -6.18 18.30 15.63
CA GLY A 315 -7.57 17.96 15.91
C GLY A 315 -8.00 16.59 15.39
N TYR A 316 -7.06 15.78 14.91
CA TYR A 316 -7.32 14.39 14.57
C TYR A 316 -7.17 13.51 15.81
N GLU A 317 -8.29 12.93 16.26
CA GLU A 317 -8.32 11.99 17.37
C GLU A 317 -8.19 10.56 16.88
N LEU A 318 -7.34 9.77 17.55
CA LEU A 318 -7.20 8.34 17.28
C LEU A 318 -8.47 7.60 17.73
N ILE A 319 -9.20 7.00 16.78
CA ILE A 319 -10.41 6.23 17.06
C ILE A 319 -10.21 4.72 16.96
N CYS A 320 -9.19 4.27 16.20
CA CYS A 320 -8.81 2.86 16.12
C CYS A 320 -7.30 2.70 15.91
N LYS A 321 -6.72 1.71 16.60
CA LYS A 321 -5.38 1.20 16.38
C LYS A 321 -5.42 -0.31 16.53
N GLU A 322 -5.15 -1.04 15.47
CA GLU A 322 -5.16 -2.50 15.48
C GLU A 322 -4.00 -3.09 14.68
N PRO A 323 -3.52 -4.29 15.05
CA PRO A 323 -2.56 -5.00 14.23
C PRO A 323 -3.16 -5.30 12.84
N LYS A 324 -2.32 -5.33 11.80
CA LYS A 324 -2.71 -5.73 10.43
C LYS A 324 -3.44 -7.08 10.42
N PHE A 325 -3.04 -7.98 11.30
CA PHE A 325 -3.68 -9.27 11.53
C PHE A 325 -4.21 -9.36 12.96
N ASN A 326 -5.49 -9.68 13.13
CA ASN A 326 -6.11 -9.84 14.45
C ASN A 326 -5.74 -11.16 15.16
N ILE A 327 -4.91 -12.00 14.51
CA ILE A 327 -4.39 -13.24 15.08
C ILE A 327 -2.88 -13.11 15.23
N GLU A 328 -2.38 -13.32 16.45
CA GLU A 328 -0.97 -13.20 16.83
C GLU A 328 -0.02 -13.91 15.86
N LEU A 329 -0.37 -15.12 15.43
CA LEU A 329 0.48 -15.88 14.51
C LEU A 329 0.58 -15.22 13.13
N ALA A 330 -0.56 -14.79 12.57
CA ALA A 330 -0.58 -14.07 11.32
C ALA A 330 0.11 -12.70 11.46
N GLN A 331 -0.01 -12.04 12.62
CA GLN A 331 0.72 -10.81 12.90
C GLN A 331 2.24 -11.05 12.99
N LYS A 332 2.68 -12.24 13.39
CA LYS A 332 4.11 -12.55 13.48
C LYS A 332 4.72 -13.03 12.16
N PHE A 333 3.96 -13.79 11.36
CA PHE A 333 4.48 -14.52 10.19
C PHE A 333 3.76 -14.19 8.88
N GLY A 334 2.73 -13.34 8.91
CA GLY A 334 2.12 -12.79 7.70
C GLY A 334 3.08 -11.84 6.97
N ILE A 335 2.66 -11.39 5.78
CA ILE A 335 3.47 -10.47 4.98
C ILE A 335 3.57 -9.12 5.66
N SER A 336 4.80 -8.63 5.86
CA SER A 336 5.13 -7.25 6.26
C SER A 336 4.16 -6.70 7.31
N SER A 337 4.08 -7.38 8.45
CA SER A 337 3.14 -7.05 9.52
C SER A 337 3.38 -5.67 10.10
N SER A 338 2.33 -4.86 10.17
CA SER A 338 2.34 -3.51 10.75
C SER A 338 1.09 -3.32 11.64
N TYR A 339 0.80 -2.07 12.01
CA TYR A 339 -0.46 -1.65 12.62
C TYR A 339 -1.19 -0.68 11.71
N ASN A 340 -2.51 -0.73 11.76
CA ASN A 340 -3.37 0.22 11.09
C ASN A 340 -3.89 1.22 12.11
N TYR A 341 -3.92 2.49 11.72
CA TYR A 341 -4.42 3.57 12.54
C TYR A 341 -5.54 4.28 11.80
N LEU A 342 -6.61 4.62 12.53
CA LEU A 342 -7.70 5.43 12.03
C LEU A 342 -7.92 6.61 12.96
N PHE A 343 -7.83 7.79 12.38
CA PHE A 343 -8.10 9.06 13.04
C PHE A 343 -9.37 9.68 12.51
N LYS A 344 -10.00 10.52 13.34
CA LYS A 344 -11.17 11.31 12.99
C LYS A 344 -10.94 12.76 13.38
N LEU A 345 -11.26 13.68 12.48
CA LEU A 345 -11.21 15.11 12.77
C LEU A 345 -12.33 15.49 13.76
N SER A 346 -11.94 16.03 14.92
CA SER A 346 -12.84 16.52 15.95
C SER A 346 -13.25 17.96 15.67
N ASN A 347 -14.57 18.18 15.57
CA ASN A 347 -15.25 19.46 15.28
C ASN A 347 -15.12 19.90 13.80
N ILE A 348 -16.20 19.70 13.04
CA ILE A 348 -16.40 20.20 11.66
C ILE A 348 -17.14 21.54 11.66
#